data_AF-U1FBB1-F1
#
_entry.id   AF-U1FBB1-F1
#
_cell.length_a   1.000
_cell.length_b   1.000
_cell.length_c   1.000
_cell.angle_alpha   90.00
_cell.angle_beta   90.00
_cell.angle_gamma   90.00
#
_symmetry.space_group_name_H-M   'P 1'
#
loop_
_entity.id
_entity.type
_entity.pdbx_description
1 polymer ?
#
loop_
_entity_poly.entity_id
_entity_poly.type
_entity_poly.pdbx_seq_one_letter_code
_entity_poly.pdbx_strand_id
1 'polypeptide(L)'
;RKALAKAGVKLYSPDAYCDDQTPVNHADFGLVTKEVTKAGAIFGVPERAATLNKALKEQATDLKKHANGRGASIASLWLPADGSSMSAYGRSSMSQAAFDVNGLKNAYQDNRTRVFDISMEDLLKRNPDWVLLLSGASNADTIKTTFEHAKGASQLTAVKKG
;
A
#
# COMPACT_ATOMS: atom_id res chain seq x y z
N ARG A 1 -4.09 -23.29 1.18
CA ARG A 1 -4.76 -23.11 2.49
C ARG A 1 -5.61 -24.33 2.89
N LYS A 2 -6.68 -24.70 2.17
CA LYS A 2 -7.58 -25.83 2.55
C LYS A 2 -6.87 -27.19 2.77
N ALA A 3 -5.95 -27.58 1.87
CA ALA A 3 -5.22 -28.84 2.00
C ALA A 3 -4.32 -28.89 3.26
N LEU A 4 -3.60 -27.80 3.55
CA LEU A 4 -2.76 -27.67 4.75
C LEU A 4 -3.60 -27.73 6.04
N ALA A 5 -4.74 -27.05 6.07
CA ALA A 5 -5.66 -27.12 7.20
C ALA A 5 -6.21 -28.55 7.40
N LYS A 6 -6.56 -29.26 6.32
CA LYS A 6 -6.99 -30.68 6.37
C LYS A 6 -5.89 -31.61 6.90
N ALA A 7 -4.61 -31.26 6.67
CA ALA A 7 -3.46 -31.98 7.19
C ALA A 7 -3.11 -31.60 8.65
N GLY A 8 -3.91 -30.78 9.34
CA GLY A 8 -3.67 -30.36 10.72
C GLY A 8 -2.67 -29.22 10.88
N VAL A 9 -2.19 -28.62 9.79
CA VAL A 9 -1.30 -27.46 9.84
C VAL A 9 -2.11 -26.21 10.17
N LYS A 10 -1.76 -25.57 11.30
CA LYS A 10 -2.35 -24.27 11.67
C LYS A 10 -1.89 -23.20 10.67
N LEU A 11 -2.83 -22.44 10.15
CA LEU A 11 -2.57 -21.37 9.20
C LEU A 11 -3.00 -20.03 9.77
N TYR A 12 -2.21 -19.02 9.45
CA TYR A 12 -2.53 -17.62 9.70
C TYR A 12 -2.32 -16.83 8.43
N SER A 13 -3.25 -15.93 8.14
CA SER A 13 -3.14 -14.93 7.07
C SER A 13 -3.43 -13.58 7.70
N PRO A 14 -2.62 -12.54 7.45
CA PRO A 14 -2.95 -11.20 7.92
C PRO A 14 -4.32 -10.79 7.37
N ASP A 15 -5.12 -10.07 8.17
CA ASP A 15 -6.51 -9.75 7.84
C ASP A 15 -6.65 -9.06 6.47
N ALA A 16 -5.68 -8.21 6.12
CA ALA A 16 -5.64 -7.47 4.86
C ALA A 16 -5.53 -8.37 3.60
N TYR A 17 -5.26 -9.67 3.78
CA TYR A 17 -5.16 -10.69 2.72
C TYR A 17 -6.23 -11.78 2.83
N CYS A 18 -7.23 -11.58 3.69
CA CYS A 18 -8.36 -12.49 3.82
C CYS A 18 -9.43 -12.14 2.77
N ASP A 19 -9.68 -13.06 1.85
CA ASP A 19 -10.60 -12.87 0.71
C ASP A 19 -12.08 -12.95 1.13
N ASP A 20 -12.34 -13.44 2.34
CA ASP A 20 -13.67 -13.63 2.93
C ASP A 20 -14.10 -12.50 3.87
N GLN A 21 -13.23 -11.52 4.11
CA GLN A 21 -13.56 -10.36 4.94
C GLN A 21 -13.96 -9.16 4.08
N THR A 22 -14.91 -8.38 4.57
CA THR A 22 -15.21 -7.07 3.97
C THR A 22 -13.96 -6.19 4.08
N PRO A 23 -13.42 -5.67 2.96
CA PRO A 23 -12.28 -4.77 3.01
C PRO A 23 -12.58 -3.57 3.91
N VAL A 24 -11.58 -3.13 4.67
CA VAL A 24 -11.68 -1.88 5.43
C VAL A 24 -12.08 -0.74 4.50
N ASN A 25 -13.01 0.13 4.91
CA ASN A 25 -13.43 1.22 4.02
C ASN A 25 -12.30 2.20 3.73
N HIS A 26 -11.43 2.43 4.71
CA HIS A 26 -10.27 3.32 4.63
C HIS A 26 -9.20 2.75 5.54
N ALA A 27 -8.00 2.49 5.02
CA ALA A 27 -6.91 1.96 5.82
C ALA A 27 -6.26 3.04 6.70
N ASP A 28 -5.83 2.65 7.90
CA ASP A 28 -5.07 3.49 8.82
C ASP A 28 -4.00 2.66 9.54
N PHE A 29 -3.06 3.33 10.23
CA PHE A 29 -2.02 2.66 11.03
C PHE A 29 -2.57 1.87 12.23
N GLY A 30 -3.84 2.05 12.61
CA GLY A 30 -4.51 1.21 13.59
C GLY A 30 -4.58 -0.26 13.16
N LEU A 31 -4.69 -0.53 11.85
CA LEU A 31 -4.63 -1.89 11.30
C LEU A 31 -3.30 -2.59 11.59
N VAL A 32 -2.17 -1.87 11.52
CA VAL A 32 -0.86 -2.41 11.87
C VAL A 32 -0.82 -2.83 13.33
N THR A 33 -1.32 -1.99 14.23
CA THR A 33 -1.31 -2.31 15.66
C THR A 33 -2.25 -3.46 16.04
N LYS A 34 -3.37 -3.62 15.33
CA LYS A 34 -4.27 -4.78 15.47
C LYS A 34 -3.55 -6.08 15.07
N GLU A 35 -2.82 -6.05 13.96
CA GLU A 35 -2.04 -7.18 13.47
C GLU A 35 -0.92 -7.58 14.45
N VAL A 36 -0.20 -6.60 15.01
CA VAL A 36 0.83 -6.82 16.04
C VAL A 36 0.23 -7.46 17.30
N THR A 37 -0.95 -7.02 17.75
CA THR A 37 -1.64 -7.65 18.89
C THR A 37 -1.99 -9.11 18.59
N LYS A 38 -2.49 -9.41 17.39
CA LYS A 38 -2.81 -10.78 16.96
C LYS A 38 -1.56 -11.67 16.93
N ALA A 39 -0.48 -11.18 16.33
CA ALA A 39 0.80 -11.89 16.34
C ALA A 39 1.30 -12.13 17.79
N GLY A 40 1.20 -11.12 18.66
CA GLY A 40 1.53 -11.26 20.08
C GLY A 40 0.75 -12.37 20.78
N ALA A 41 -0.55 -12.50 20.49
CA ALA A 41 -1.38 -13.58 21.02
C ALA A 41 -0.98 -14.95 20.47
N ILE A 42 -0.71 -15.05 19.15
CA ILE A 42 -0.29 -16.30 18.48
C ILE A 42 1.02 -16.84 19.07
N PHE A 43 1.97 -15.95 19.35
CA PHE A 43 3.29 -16.31 19.87
C PHE A 43 3.39 -16.29 21.39
N GLY A 44 2.32 -15.98 22.12
CA GLY A 44 2.32 -15.95 23.60
C GLY A 44 3.14 -14.80 24.20
N VAL A 45 3.26 -13.67 23.49
CA VAL A 45 4.05 -12.48 23.90
C VAL A 45 3.22 -11.18 23.93
N PRO A 46 2.07 -11.15 24.63
CA PRO A 46 1.15 -9.99 24.60
C PRO A 46 1.78 -8.70 25.14
N GLU A 47 2.63 -8.77 26.16
CA GLU A 47 3.31 -7.58 26.73
C GLU A 47 4.29 -6.95 25.73
N ARG A 48 5.04 -7.79 24.99
CA ARG A 48 5.94 -7.30 23.93
C ARG A 48 5.17 -6.62 22.80
N ALA A 49 4.02 -7.21 22.41
CA ALA A 49 3.14 -6.61 21.42
C ALA A 49 2.56 -5.26 21.91
N ALA A 50 2.19 -5.15 23.19
CA ALA A 50 1.71 -3.90 23.77
C ALA A 50 2.77 -2.79 23.75
N THR A 51 4.01 -3.12 24.13
CA THR A 51 5.15 -2.20 24.07
C THR A 51 5.43 -1.73 22.65
N LEU A 52 5.44 -2.65 21.67
CA LEU A 52 5.63 -2.31 20.27
C LEU A 52 4.50 -1.42 19.74
N ASN A 53 3.25 -1.72 20.09
CA ASN A 53 2.09 -0.92 19.69
C ASN A 53 2.12 0.50 20.24
N LYS A 54 2.66 0.71 21.45
CA LYS A 54 2.87 2.06 21.99
C LYS A 54 3.85 2.84 21.10
N ALA A 55 5.01 2.24 20.80
CA ALA A 55 6.02 2.87 19.95
C ALA A 55 5.50 3.16 18.53
N LEU A 56 4.76 2.24 17.92
CA LEU A 56 4.17 2.42 16.58
C LEU A 56 3.15 3.57 16.54
N LYS A 57 2.33 3.73 17.59
CA LYS A 57 1.37 4.84 17.70
C LYS A 57 2.06 6.19 17.86
N GLU A 58 3.13 6.23 18.66
CA GLU A 58 3.96 7.42 18.83
C GLU A 58 4.60 7.81 17.49
N GLN A 59 5.20 6.85 16.79
CA GLN A 59 5.79 7.05 15.46
C GLN A 59 4.75 7.55 14.44
N ALA A 60 3.57 6.93 14.37
CA ALA A 60 2.52 7.35 13.44
C ALA A 60 1.99 8.78 13.73
N THR A 61 2.00 9.20 14.99
CA THR A 61 1.67 10.57 15.39
C THR A 61 2.77 11.54 15.01
N ASP A 62 4.03 11.15 15.18
CA ASP A 62 5.19 11.95 14.87
C ASP A 62 5.34 12.23 13.37
N LEU A 63 5.10 11.23 12.52
CA LEU A 63 5.12 11.37 11.05
C LEU A 63 4.28 12.54 10.55
N LYS A 64 3.12 12.79 11.16
CA LYS A 64 2.22 13.89 10.77
C LYS A 64 2.85 15.27 10.95
N LYS A 65 3.79 15.43 11.87
CA LYS A 65 4.50 16.70 12.11
C LYS A 65 5.48 17.02 10.97
N HIS A 66 5.91 16.00 10.24
CA HIS A 66 6.85 16.11 9.13
C HIS A 66 6.17 16.11 7.75
N ALA A 67 4.83 16.08 7.73
CA ALA A 67 4.04 16.07 6.50
C ALA A 67 4.32 17.32 5.65
N ASN A 68 4.73 17.11 4.40
CA ASN A 68 5.02 18.17 3.43
C ASN A 68 4.28 17.98 2.10
N GLY A 69 3.36 17.01 2.01
CA GLY A 69 2.63 16.70 0.78
C GLY A 69 1.69 17.81 0.31
N ARG A 70 1.22 18.67 1.22
CA ARG A 70 0.41 19.88 0.92
C ARG A 70 -0.80 19.62 0.00
N GLY A 71 -1.41 18.43 0.08
CA GLY A 71 -2.55 18.03 -0.74
C GLY A 71 -2.19 17.59 -2.16
N ALA A 72 -0.90 17.48 -2.51
CA ALA A 72 -0.46 16.94 -3.79
C ALA A 72 -1.03 15.53 -4.02
N SER A 73 -1.37 15.25 -5.27
CA SER A 73 -1.96 13.98 -5.66
C SER A 73 -0.89 12.90 -5.84
N ILE A 74 -1.18 11.67 -5.42
CA ILE A 74 -0.27 10.54 -5.54
C ILE A 74 -1.00 9.27 -5.92
N ALA A 75 -0.39 8.43 -6.76
CA ALA A 75 -0.81 7.06 -6.99
C ALA A 75 0.29 6.09 -6.53
N SER A 76 -0.10 5.04 -5.81
CA SER A 76 0.78 3.88 -5.58
C SER A 76 0.46 2.82 -6.63
N LEU A 77 1.50 2.31 -7.28
CA LEU A 77 1.39 1.33 -8.36
C LEU A 77 2.23 0.11 -8.03
N TRP A 78 1.73 -1.07 -8.38
CA TRP A 78 2.52 -2.29 -8.48
C TRP A 78 2.74 -2.63 -9.95
N LEU A 79 3.99 -2.89 -10.32
CA LEU A 79 4.33 -3.39 -11.65
C LEU A 79 5.30 -4.58 -11.54
N PRO A 80 5.09 -5.66 -12.31
CA PRO A 80 6.12 -6.65 -12.54
C PRO A 80 7.29 -6.03 -13.30
N ALA A 81 8.49 -6.63 -13.18
CA ALA A 81 9.70 -6.10 -13.79
C ALA A 81 9.61 -6.00 -15.33
N ASP A 82 8.80 -6.85 -15.95
CA ASP A 82 8.55 -6.87 -17.40
C ASP A 82 7.49 -5.85 -17.87
N GLY A 83 6.84 -5.14 -16.95
CA GLY A 83 5.80 -4.16 -17.27
C GLY A 83 4.54 -4.74 -17.89
N SER A 84 4.31 -6.06 -17.78
CA SER A 84 3.18 -6.76 -18.40
C SER A 84 1.81 -6.35 -17.86
N SER A 85 1.76 -5.77 -16.67
CA SER A 85 0.55 -5.30 -16.00
C SER A 85 0.84 -4.11 -15.09
N MET A 86 -0.22 -3.42 -14.69
CA MET A 86 -0.14 -2.33 -13.72
C MET A 86 -1.36 -2.38 -12.81
N SER A 87 -1.12 -2.44 -11.51
CA SER A 87 -2.19 -2.41 -10.51
C SER A 87 -2.04 -1.16 -9.64
N ALA A 88 -3.15 -0.53 -9.27
CA ALA A 88 -3.19 0.60 -8.36
C ALA A 88 -3.72 0.18 -6.98
N TYR A 89 -3.44 1.01 -5.98
CA TYR A 89 -3.89 0.80 -4.61
C TYR A 89 -4.96 1.82 -4.21
N GLY A 90 -6.16 1.31 -3.90
CA GLY A 90 -7.29 2.11 -3.45
C GLY A 90 -7.22 2.47 -1.97
N ARG A 91 -8.28 3.10 -1.45
CA ARG A 91 -8.30 3.62 -0.08
C ARG A 91 -8.27 2.54 1.02
N SER A 92 -8.51 1.28 0.66
CA SER A 92 -8.42 0.14 1.58
C SER A 92 -7.00 -0.43 1.70
N SER A 93 -6.03 0.08 0.94
CA SER A 93 -4.61 -0.28 1.03
C SER A 93 -3.89 0.53 2.10
N MET A 94 -2.85 -0.05 2.71
CA MET A 94 -1.92 0.69 3.57
C MET A 94 -1.21 1.85 2.85
N SER A 95 -1.17 1.88 1.51
CA SER A 95 -0.73 3.07 0.76
C SER A 95 -1.56 4.30 1.15
N GLN A 96 -2.86 4.14 1.41
CA GLN A 96 -3.74 5.22 1.88
C GLN A 96 -3.28 5.77 3.24
N ALA A 97 -2.97 4.90 4.20
CA ALA A 97 -2.48 5.34 5.51
C ALA A 97 -1.16 6.13 5.40
N ALA A 98 -0.25 5.71 4.51
CA ALA A 98 0.98 6.43 4.21
C ALA A 98 0.73 7.80 3.57
N PHE A 99 -0.25 7.90 2.67
CA PHE A 99 -0.61 9.16 2.02
C PHE A 99 -1.25 10.14 3.01
N ASP A 100 -2.18 9.68 3.85
CA ASP A 100 -2.84 10.50 4.86
C ASP A 100 -1.85 11.15 5.84
N VAL A 101 -0.89 10.39 6.38
CA VAL A 101 0.08 10.95 7.33
C VAL A 101 1.06 11.93 6.69
N ASN A 102 1.23 11.87 5.36
CA ASN A 102 2.05 12.82 4.60
C ASN A 102 1.23 13.98 4.02
N GLY A 103 -0.09 14.02 4.24
CA GLY A 103 -0.98 15.04 3.68
C GLY A 103 -1.07 14.97 2.15
N LEU A 104 -1.01 13.76 1.57
CA LEU A 104 -1.14 13.50 0.15
C LEU A 104 -2.55 13.02 -0.20
N LYS A 105 -3.04 13.35 -1.39
CA LYS A 105 -4.35 12.92 -1.88
C LYS A 105 -4.19 11.68 -2.77
N ASN A 106 -4.72 10.54 -2.34
CA ASN A 106 -4.71 9.34 -3.18
C ASN A 106 -5.54 9.59 -4.46
N ALA A 107 -4.89 9.46 -5.61
CA ALA A 107 -5.52 9.56 -6.91
C ALA A 107 -6.65 8.53 -7.09
N TYR A 108 -6.62 7.42 -6.35
CA TYR A 108 -7.58 6.30 -6.39
C TYR A 108 -8.44 6.17 -5.11
N GLN A 109 -8.60 7.24 -4.33
CA GLN A 109 -9.39 7.23 -3.08
C GLN A 109 -10.87 6.84 -3.25
N ASP A 110 -11.41 6.96 -4.46
CA ASP A 110 -12.78 6.57 -4.84
C ASP A 110 -12.95 5.04 -4.88
N ASN A 111 -11.87 4.29 -5.05
CA ASN A 111 -11.90 2.83 -5.12
C ASN A 111 -11.66 2.20 -3.73
N ARG A 112 -12.63 1.37 -3.29
CA ARG A 112 -12.59 0.62 -2.02
C ARG A 112 -11.88 -0.74 -2.12
N THR A 113 -11.32 -1.06 -3.27
CA THR A 113 -10.53 -2.29 -3.44
C THR A 113 -9.09 -2.01 -3.01
N ARG A 114 -8.50 -2.95 -2.26
CA ARG A 114 -7.10 -2.82 -1.78
C ARG A 114 -6.14 -2.64 -2.94
N VAL A 115 -6.22 -3.53 -3.94
CA VAL A 115 -5.41 -3.51 -5.15
C VAL A 115 -6.27 -3.95 -6.33
N PHE A 116 -6.14 -3.29 -7.47
CA PHE A 116 -6.92 -3.58 -8.67
C PHE A 116 -6.13 -3.16 -9.92
N ASP A 117 -6.41 -3.81 -11.03
CA ASP A 117 -5.74 -3.53 -12.29
C ASP A 117 -6.22 -2.21 -12.90
N ILE A 118 -5.29 -1.49 -13.51
CA ILE A 118 -5.54 -0.23 -14.22
C ILE A 118 -4.83 -0.24 -15.57
N SER A 119 -5.23 0.66 -16.46
CA SER A 119 -4.51 0.94 -17.69
C SER A 119 -3.70 2.23 -17.59
N MET A 120 -2.76 2.44 -18.51
CA MET A 120 -2.05 3.72 -18.60
C MET A 120 -3.00 4.87 -18.95
N GLU A 121 -4.05 4.63 -19.73
CA GLU A 121 -5.07 5.64 -20.04
C GLU A 121 -5.83 6.09 -18.79
N ASP A 122 -6.17 5.17 -17.87
CA ASP A 122 -6.79 5.54 -16.59
C ASP A 122 -5.84 6.36 -15.71
N LEU A 123 -4.56 5.95 -15.63
CA LEU A 123 -3.55 6.71 -14.90
C LEU A 123 -3.33 8.11 -15.49
N LEU A 124 -3.29 8.23 -16.83
CA LEU A 124 -3.17 9.51 -17.54
C LEU A 124 -4.38 10.41 -17.32
N LYS A 125 -5.59 9.85 -17.20
CA LYS A 125 -6.80 10.61 -16.88
C LYS A 125 -6.75 11.20 -15.47
N ARG A 126 -6.15 10.47 -14.51
CA ARG A 126 -5.98 10.93 -13.12
C ARG A 126 -4.76 11.85 -12.94
N ASN A 127 -3.71 11.65 -13.73
CA ASN A 127 -2.48 12.43 -13.83
C ASN A 127 -1.91 12.94 -12.49
N PRO A 128 -1.54 12.04 -11.56
CA PRO A 128 -1.09 12.43 -10.23
C PRO A 128 0.23 13.23 -10.28
N ASP A 129 0.44 14.07 -9.27
CA ASP A 129 1.68 14.82 -9.07
C ASP A 129 2.86 13.88 -8.78
N TRP A 130 2.59 12.80 -8.05
CA TRP A 130 3.58 11.79 -7.65
C TRP A 130 3.13 10.37 -8.04
N VAL A 131 4.09 9.52 -8.36
CA VAL A 131 3.89 8.08 -8.53
C VAL A 131 4.82 7.33 -7.59
N LEU A 132 4.27 6.51 -6.71
CA LEU A 132 5.01 5.58 -5.85
C LEU A 132 5.01 4.19 -6.49
N LEU A 133 6.18 3.76 -6.97
CA LEU A 133 6.37 2.44 -7.57
C LEU A 133 6.70 1.40 -6.48
N LEU A 134 5.80 0.44 -6.30
CA LEU A 134 6.02 -0.78 -5.53
C LEU A 134 6.46 -1.87 -6.50
N SER A 135 7.51 -2.60 -6.13
CA SER A 135 8.03 -3.68 -6.97
C SER A 135 8.63 -4.80 -6.16
N GLY A 136 8.59 -6.01 -6.73
CA GLY A 136 9.43 -7.12 -6.33
C GLY A 136 10.81 -7.11 -7.01
N ALA A 137 11.10 -6.11 -7.85
CA ALA A 137 12.41 -5.96 -8.48
C ALA A 137 13.52 -5.79 -7.43
N SER A 138 14.71 -6.28 -7.76
CA SER A 138 15.87 -6.24 -6.86
C SER A 138 16.46 -4.82 -6.70
N ASN A 139 16.09 -3.86 -7.56
CA ASN A 139 16.52 -2.47 -7.45
C ASN A 139 15.45 -1.49 -7.98
N ALA A 140 15.56 -0.23 -7.57
CA ALA A 140 14.60 0.84 -7.90
C ALA A 140 14.75 1.36 -9.34
N ASP A 141 15.96 1.36 -9.90
CA ASP A 141 16.22 1.89 -11.25
C ASP A 141 15.55 1.04 -12.34
N THR A 142 15.54 -0.29 -12.16
CA THR A 142 14.87 -1.23 -13.07
C THR A 142 13.38 -0.91 -13.13
N ILE A 143 12.69 -0.81 -11.99
CA ILE A 143 11.25 -0.56 -12.00
C ILE A 143 10.91 0.83 -12.53
N LYS A 144 11.73 1.84 -12.20
CA LYS A 144 11.58 3.19 -12.75
C LYS A 144 11.69 3.17 -14.26
N THR A 145 12.72 2.51 -14.80
CA THR A 145 12.94 2.38 -16.25
C THR A 145 11.78 1.63 -16.93
N THR A 146 11.32 0.52 -16.35
CA THR A 146 10.15 -0.22 -16.85
C THR A 146 8.92 0.68 -16.93
N PHE A 147 8.66 1.46 -15.89
CA PHE A 147 7.54 2.39 -15.87
C PHE A 147 7.68 3.52 -16.90
N GLU A 148 8.84 4.16 -16.99
CA GLU A 148 9.09 5.27 -17.91
C GLU A 148 9.06 4.85 -19.39
N HIS A 149 9.39 3.59 -19.70
CA HIS A 149 9.26 3.02 -21.04
C HIS A 149 7.84 2.60 -21.41
N ALA A 150 6.91 2.55 -20.46
CA ALA A 150 5.52 2.24 -20.77
C ALA A 150 4.92 3.31 -21.69
N LYS A 151 4.19 2.87 -22.73
CA LYS A 151 3.59 3.78 -23.72
C LYS A 151 2.67 4.78 -23.02
N GLY A 152 3.01 6.06 -23.10
CA GLY A 152 2.26 7.16 -22.48
C GLY A 152 2.82 7.68 -21.16
N ALA A 153 3.76 6.97 -20.52
CA ALA A 153 4.33 7.38 -19.24
C ALA A 153 4.96 8.78 -19.30
N SER A 154 5.66 9.11 -20.40
CA SER A 154 6.27 10.44 -20.62
C SER A 154 5.27 11.61 -20.66
N GLN A 155 3.96 11.33 -20.74
CA GLN A 155 2.93 12.36 -20.70
C GLN A 155 2.51 12.73 -19.26
N LEU A 156 2.79 11.89 -18.27
CA LEU A 156 2.43 12.09 -16.87
C LEU A 156 3.19 13.27 -16.24
N THR A 157 2.51 14.02 -15.37
CA THR A 157 3.12 15.10 -14.58
C THR A 157 4.30 14.57 -13.74
N ALA A 158 4.11 13.44 -13.06
CA ALA A 158 5.15 12.82 -12.23
C ALA A 158 6.42 12.51 -13.05
N VAL A 159 6.28 11.92 -14.24
CA VAL A 159 7.45 11.58 -15.09
C VAL A 159 8.16 12.83 -15.61
N LYS A 160 7.40 13.88 -15.96
CA LYS A 160 7.99 15.15 -16.46
C LYS A 160 8.77 15.92 -15.39
N LYS A 161 8.41 15.75 -14.11
CA LYS A 161 9.04 16.46 -12.99
C LYS A 161 10.22 15.69 -12.37
N GLY A 162 10.36 14.40 -12.68
CA GLY A 162 11.34 13.50 -12.06
C GLY A 162 10.93 13.07 -10.66
#